data_AF-A0A2P2D937-F1
#
_entry.id   AF-A0A2P2D937-F1
#
_cell.length_a   1.000
_cell.length_b   1.000
_cell.length_c   1.000
_cell.angle_alpha   90.00
_cell.angle_beta   90.00
_cell.angle_gamma   90.00
#
_symmetry.space_group_name_H-M   'P 1'
#
loop_
_entity.id
_entity.type
_entity.pdbx_description
1 polymer ?
#
loop_
_entity_poly.entity_id
_entity_poly.type
_entity_poly.pdbx_seq_one_letter_code
_entity_poly.pdbx_strand_id
1 'polypeptide(L)'
;MWSLFPKQIYLLYINFLLVIFFSSCISKNTSSKTQNSQSRNIGILSCPFPVKQGIVYGKGISQFDTTLILYITKQLLLDLCEGHFSHLLEFVDSKTGLFVDAKGYWSKQEVALDLKDPNGYFSLYYFDQKKLDLKKGNQGNLTIRDVFYQAGLVVIDVYIGSKEEVELKFRFDSNPKLERYLINPSFIKIGNNWYLHRMF
;
A
#
# COMPACT_ATOMS: atom_id res chain seq x y z
N MET A 1 26.96 11.16 -50.86
CA MET A 1 27.41 12.56 -50.77
C MET A 1 27.40 12.90 -49.28
N TRP A 2 28.45 12.65 -48.49
CA TRP A 2 29.70 13.45 -48.40
C TRP A 2 29.35 14.95 -48.48
N SER A 3 29.51 15.82 -47.49
CA SER A 3 30.39 15.89 -46.31
C SER A 3 29.76 16.82 -45.22
N LEU A 4 30.34 17.28 -44.10
CA LEU A 4 31.68 17.22 -43.46
C LEU A 4 31.52 17.47 -41.91
N PHE A 5 32.62 17.56 -41.16
CA PHE A 5 32.76 18.02 -39.75
C PHE A 5 33.51 19.38 -39.72
N PRO A 6 33.50 20.17 -38.62
CA PRO A 6 34.56 20.08 -37.57
C PRO A 6 34.05 20.40 -36.13
N LYS A 7 34.20 19.52 -35.13
CA LYS A 7 35.22 19.49 -34.05
C LYS A 7 36.20 20.68 -33.91
N GLN A 8 36.57 20.97 -32.64
CA GLN A 8 37.43 22.06 -32.12
C GLN A 8 36.65 23.39 -32.01
N ILE A 9 36.57 24.07 -30.86
CA ILE A 9 37.65 24.47 -29.94
C ILE A 9 37.35 24.10 -28.47
N TYR A 10 38.35 23.54 -27.78
CA TYR A 10 38.43 23.44 -26.32
C TYR A 10 39.51 24.43 -25.81
N LEU A 11 39.44 24.81 -24.53
CA LEU A 11 40.56 25.38 -23.73
C LEU A 11 41.14 26.74 -24.19
N LEU A 12 40.53 27.83 -23.71
CA LEU A 12 41.04 29.19 -23.40
C LEU A 12 39.78 29.94 -22.93
N TYR A 13 39.56 30.32 -21.67
CA TYR A 13 40.38 31.18 -20.82
C TYR A 13 40.28 30.74 -19.34
N ILE A 14 41.39 30.29 -18.77
CA ILE A 14 41.60 30.22 -17.32
C ILE A 14 42.50 31.42 -16.95
N ASN A 15 42.14 32.11 -15.85
CA ASN A 15 42.92 33.17 -15.18
C ASN A 15 43.26 34.42 -16.01
N PHE A 16 42.44 35.47 -15.86
CA PHE A 16 42.90 36.85 -15.97
C PHE A 16 42.25 37.71 -14.88
N LEU A 17 43.05 38.14 -13.89
CA LEU A 17 42.82 39.20 -12.89
C LEU A 17 41.45 39.20 -12.15
N LEU A 18 41.32 38.91 -10.84
CA LEU A 18 42.11 39.35 -9.67
C LEU A 18 42.27 40.89 -9.58
N VAL A 19 41.92 41.46 -8.42
CA VAL A 19 41.95 42.90 -8.06
C VAL A 19 40.74 43.74 -8.53
N ILE A 20 39.62 43.61 -7.82
CA ILE A 20 38.97 44.80 -7.24
C ILE A 20 38.97 44.60 -5.72
N PHE A 21 39.78 45.39 -5.05
CA PHE A 21 40.02 45.34 -3.60
C PHE A 21 39.22 46.45 -2.91
N PHE A 22 38.79 46.18 -1.67
CA PHE A 22 38.28 47.12 -0.66
C PHE A 22 36.96 47.89 -0.90
N SER A 23 35.96 47.53 -0.07
CA SER A 23 35.00 48.35 0.70
C SER A 23 33.61 47.68 0.67
N SER A 24 32.90 47.44 1.79
CA SER A 24 33.08 47.92 3.17
C SER A 24 32.73 46.83 4.20
N CYS A 25 33.38 46.88 5.37
CA CYS A 25 32.90 46.15 6.55
C CYS A 25 31.63 46.82 7.10
N ILE A 26 30.54 46.07 7.26
CA ILE A 26 29.49 46.39 8.25
C ILE A 26 29.22 45.13 9.07
N SER A 27 29.52 45.22 10.37
CA SER A 27 29.31 44.15 11.34
C SER A 27 27.88 44.19 11.88
N LYS A 28 27.24 43.01 12.00
CA LYS A 28 26.27 42.73 13.06
C LYS A 28 26.46 41.30 13.58
N ASN A 29 27.06 41.20 14.76
CA ASN A 29 26.98 40.01 15.60
C ASN A 29 25.52 39.71 15.95
N THR A 30 25.05 38.49 15.70
CA THR A 30 24.01 37.87 16.54
C THR A 30 24.11 36.35 16.50
N SER A 31 24.49 35.78 17.65
CA SER A 31 24.15 34.43 18.14
C SER A 31 24.07 33.27 17.14
N SER A 32 25.04 32.37 17.24
CA SER A 32 24.88 30.95 16.90
C SER A 32 23.61 30.37 17.54
N LYS A 33 22.63 29.97 16.71
CA LYS A 33 21.61 29.00 17.09
C LYS A 33 21.83 27.71 16.33
N THR A 34 22.67 26.85 16.90
CA THR A 34 22.44 25.41 16.88
C THR A 34 21.05 25.13 17.48
N GLN A 35 20.42 24.02 17.09
CA GLN A 35 19.00 23.66 17.29
C GLN A 35 18.07 24.32 16.24
N ASN A 36 17.20 23.59 15.54
CA ASN A 36 16.84 22.17 15.66
C ASN A 36 17.10 21.41 14.36
N SER A 37 18.00 20.42 14.42
CA SER A 37 17.68 19.16 13.78
C SER A 37 16.37 18.68 14.40
N GLN A 38 15.25 18.93 13.72
CA GLN A 38 13.99 18.31 14.10
C GLN A 38 14.25 16.81 14.07
N SER A 39 14.28 16.22 15.27
CA SER A 39 13.95 14.80 15.42
C SER A 39 12.67 14.63 14.64
N ARG A 40 12.78 14.01 13.45
CA ARG A 40 11.67 13.21 12.97
C ARG A 40 11.53 12.17 14.04
N ASN A 41 10.60 12.42 14.97
CA ASN A 41 9.97 11.36 15.69
C ASN A 41 9.41 10.47 14.57
N ILE A 42 10.18 9.44 14.24
CA ILE A 42 9.67 8.19 13.71
C ILE A 42 8.87 7.64 14.88
N GLY A 43 7.73 8.29 15.15
CA GLY A 43 6.64 7.68 15.85
C GLY A 43 6.33 6.48 14.98
N ILE A 44 6.77 5.32 15.45
CA ILE A 44 6.61 4.03 14.80
C ILE A 44 5.17 4.06 14.28
N LEU A 45 5.01 3.95 12.96
CA LEU A 45 3.71 4.03 12.31
C LEU A 45 2.99 2.72 12.64
N SER A 46 2.59 2.59 13.91
CA SER A 46 1.93 1.43 14.47
C SER A 46 0.60 1.34 13.77
N CYS A 47 0.53 0.48 12.76
CA CYS A 47 -0.66 0.29 11.98
C CYS A 47 -1.87 0.09 12.92
N PRO A 48 -2.87 0.99 12.93
CA PRO A 48 -3.93 0.97 13.94
C PRO A 48 -5.04 -0.03 13.59
N PHE A 49 -4.70 -1.12 12.91
CA PHE A 49 -5.59 -2.24 12.59
C PHE A 49 -5.24 -3.44 13.48
N PRO A 50 -5.51 -3.41 14.81
CA PRO A 50 -5.24 -4.56 15.67
C PRO A 50 -6.13 -5.74 15.23
N VAL A 51 -5.50 -6.88 14.94
CA VAL A 51 -6.17 -8.09 14.42
C VAL A 51 -6.26 -9.16 15.50
N LYS A 52 -7.47 -9.70 15.71
CA LYS A 52 -7.74 -10.86 16.54
C LYS A 52 -8.40 -11.97 15.71
N GLN A 53 -7.95 -13.22 15.89
CA GLN A 53 -8.67 -14.37 15.33
C GLN A 53 -10.01 -14.54 16.06
N GLY A 54 -11.08 -14.65 15.28
CA GLY A 54 -12.43 -14.94 15.74
C GLY A 54 -12.72 -16.44 15.74
N ILE A 55 -13.93 -16.82 15.33
CA ILE A 55 -14.40 -18.20 15.29
C ILE A 55 -13.89 -18.88 14.01
N VAL A 56 -13.49 -20.15 14.14
CA VAL A 56 -13.19 -21.03 12.99
C VAL A 56 -14.39 -21.93 12.75
N TYR A 57 -15.03 -21.78 11.60
CA TYR A 57 -16.15 -22.56 11.13
C TYR A 57 -15.68 -23.63 10.13
N GLY A 58 -16.21 -24.84 10.24
CA GLY A 58 -15.82 -25.98 9.40
C GLY A 58 -14.57 -26.72 9.90
N LYS A 59 -14.09 -27.67 9.09
CA LYS A 59 -12.91 -28.52 9.33
C LYS A 59 -12.31 -28.91 7.98
N GLY A 60 -11.01 -29.17 7.92
CA GLY A 60 -10.36 -29.69 6.71
C GLY A 60 -8.93 -29.22 6.50
N ILE A 61 -8.59 -28.06 7.08
CA ILE A 61 -7.24 -27.49 7.09
C ILE A 61 -6.57 -27.66 8.46
N SER A 62 -5.25 -27.55 8.52
CA SER A 62 -4.48 -27.60 9.76
C SER A 62 -4.42 -26.23 10.46
N GLN A 63 -3.99 -26.20 11.72
CA GLN A 63 -3.68 -24.95 12.42
C GLN A 63 -2.55 -24.16 11.73
N PHE A 64 -1.64 -24.84 11.02
CA PHE A 64 -0.58 -24.19 10.24
C PHE A 64 -1.16 -23.47 9.02
N ASP A 65 -2.08 -24.09 8.29
CA ASP A 65 -2.80 -23.46 7.18
C ASP A 65 -3.55 -22.19 7.66
N THR A 66 -4.30 -22.29 8.75
CA THR A 66 -5.00 -21.15 9.38
C THR A 66 -4.01 -20.02 9.75
N THR A 67 -2.85 -20.38 10.31
CA THR A 67 -1.81 -19.42 10.70
C THR A 67 -1.21 -18.71 9.49
N LEU A 68 -0.97 -19.42 8.38
CA LEU A 68 -0.45 -18.85 7.13
C LEU A 68 -1.46 -17.92 6.48
N ILE A 69 -2.75 -18.30 6.41
CA ILE A 69 -3.81 -17.44 5.89
C ILE A 69 -3.91 -16.14 6.71
N LEU A 70 -3.95 -16.24 8.04
CA LEU A 70 -3.97 -15.06 8.93
C LEU A 70 -2.69 -14.21 8.83
N TYR A 71 -1.53 -14.81 8.53
CA TYR A 71 -0.31 -14.07 8.24
C TYR A 71 -0.44 -13.24 6.95
N ILE A 72 -0.93 -13.85 5.87
CA ILE A 72 -1.16 -13.16 4.59
C ILE A 72 -2.12 -11.99 4.78
N THR A 73 -3.25 -12.20 5.47
CA THR A 73 -4.22 -11.13 5.74
C THR A 73 -3.60 -10.00 6.56
N LYS A 74 -2.77 -10.31 7.57
CA LYS A 74 -2.08 -9.28 8.37
C LYS A 74 -1.07 -8.47 7.54
N GLN A 75 -0.35 -9.09 6.61
CA GLN A 75 0.54 -8.36 5.70
C GLN A 75 -0.23 -7.44 4.76
N LEU A 76 -1.36 -7.91 4.20
CA LEU A 76 -2.23 -7.07 3.36
C LEU A 76 -2.87 -5.90 4.13
N LEU A 77 -3.19 -6.10 5.42
CA LEU A 77 -3.65 -5.02 6.29
C LEU A 77 -2.53 -4.02 6.66
N LEU A 78 -1.28 -4.47 6.79
CA LEU A 78 -0.12 -3.60 6.98
C LEU A 78 0.17 -2.77 5.72
N ASP A 79 0.19 -3.41 4.55
CA ASP A 79 0.24 -2.78 3.23
C ASP A 79 -0.84 -1.67 3.08
N LEU A 80 -2.10 -2.01 3.41
CA LEU A 80 -3.22 -1.07 3.41
C LEU A 80 -2.95 0.14 4.31
N CYS A 81 -2.34 -0.11 5.47
CA CYS A 81 -1.97 0.87 6.48
C CYS A 81 -0.88 1.84 6.03
N GLU A 82 0.11 1.33 5.30
CA GLU A 82 1.22 2.12 4.74
C GLU A 82 0.74 2.92 3.51
N GLY A 83 -0.29 2.42 2.83
CA GLY A 83 -0.91 3.07 1.67
C GLY A 83 -0.45 2.49 0.33
N HIS A 84 0.11 1.27 0.34
CA HIS A 84 0.56 0.57 -0.86
C HIS A 84 0.51 -0.95 -0.67
N PHE A 85 0.12 -1.69 -1.70
CA PHE A 85 0.13 -3.16 -1.67
C PHE A 85 1.48 -3.72 -2.15
N SER A 86 2.49 -3.58 -1.30
CA SER A 86 3.87 -4.01 -1.62
C SER A 86 4.01 -5.54 -1.70
N HIS A 87 3.24 -6.28 -0.90
CA HIS A 87 3.32 -7.75 -0.81
C HIS A 87 2.23 -8.48 -1.62
N LEU A 88 1.18 -7.80 -2.08
CA LEU A 88 0.02 -8.43 -2.73
C LEU A 88 0.38 -9.39 -3.87
N LEU A 89 1.36 -9.01 -4.72
CA LEU A 89 1.80 -9.86 -5.83
C LEU A 89 2.46 -11.17 -5.37
N GLU A 90 2.95 -11.29 -4.14
CA GLU A 90 3.50 -12.55 -3.61
C GLU A 90 2.38 -13.56 -3.37
N PHE A 91 1.19 -13.08 -2.99
CA PHE A 91 0.04 -13.90 -2.61
C PHE A 91 -0.93 -14.20 -3.77
N VAL A 92 -0.75 -13.58 -4.94
CA VAL A 92 -1.54 -13.88 -6.15
C VAL A 92 -0.87 -14.99 -6.95
N ASP A 93 -1.58 -16.07 -7.25
CA ASP A 93 -1.09 -17.12 -8.14
C ASP A 93 -1.04 -16.66 -9.61
N SER A 94 -0.06 -17.15 -10.38
CA SER A 94 0.14 -16.74 -11.76
C SER A 94 -0.89 -17.30 -12.74
N LYS A 95 -1.55 -18.41 -12.41
CA LYS A 95 -2.55 -19.09 -13.24
C LYS A 95 -3.98 -18.69 -12.87
N THR A 96 -4.29 -18.59 -11.57
CA THR A 96 -5.65 -18.31 -11.08
C THR A 96 -5.91 -16.86 -10.72
N GLY A 97 -4.92 -15.97 -10.83
CA GLY A 97 -5.12 -14.53 -10.67
C GLY A 97 -5.76 -14.10 -9.35
N LEU A 98 -6.47 -12.98 -9.39
CA LEU A 98 -7.13 -12.34 -8.25
C LEU A 98 -8.50 -11.77 -8.67
N PHE A 99 -9.55 -12.07 -7.91
CA PHE A 99 -10.79 -11.31 -7.93
C PHE A 99 -10.63 -10.04 -7.09
N VAL A 100 -10.56 -8.87 -7.74
CA VAL A 100 -10.37 -7.57 -7.06
C VAL A 100 -11.67 -6.97 -6.53
N ASP A 101 -12.81 -7.39 -7.09
CA ASP A 101 -14.14 -7.23 -6.49
C ASP A 101 -15.10 -8.34 -6.95
N ALA A 102 -16.40 -8.15 -6.69
CA ALA A 102 -17.47 -9.09 -7.05
C ALA A 102 -17.67 -9.28 -8.57
N LYS A 103 -16.96 -8.54 -9.43
CA LYS A 103 -17.10 -8.56 -10.90
C LYS A 103 -15.77 -8.53 -11.65
N GLY A 104 -14.70 -8.01 -11.06
CA GLY A 104 -13.37 -7.92 -11.66
C GLY A 104 -12.47 -9.11 -11.32
N TYR A 105 -12.25 -10.00 -12.28
CA TYR A 105 -11.14 -10.96 -12.28
C TYR A 105 -9.95 -10.37 -13.02
N TRP A 106 -8.75 -10.41 -12.43
CA TRP A 106 -7.49 -9.98 -13.04
C TRP A 106 -6.41 -11.04 -12.95
N SER A 107 -5.59 -11.14 -13.99
CA SER A 107 -4.32 -11.86 -13.94
C SER A 107 -3.32 -11.16 -13.02
N LYS A 108 -2.31 -11.91 -12.56
CA LYS A 108 -1.19 -11.37 -11.78
C LYS A 108 -0.48 -10.19 -12.46
N GLN A 109 -0.45 -10.18 -13.79
CA GLN A 109 0.15 -9.09 -14.57
C GLN A 109 -0.71 -7.82 -14.57
N GLU A 110 -2.03 -7.95 -14.69
CA GLU A 110 -2.96 -6.81 -14.59
C GLU A 110 -2.92 -6.18 -13.20
N VAL A 111 -2.92 -7.00 -12.13
CA VAL A 111 -2.69 -6.52 -10.75
C VAL A 111 -1.35 -5.76 -10.67
N ALA A 112 -0.27 -6.28 -11.26
CA ALA A 112 1.05 -5.64 -11.24
C ALA A 112 1.17 -4.36 -12.08
N LEU A 113 0.21 -4.11 -12.98
CA LEU A 113 0.07 -2.87 -13.73
C LEU A 113 -0.76 -1.85 -12.95
N ASP A 114 -1.91 -2.24 -12.40
CA ASP A 114 -2.77 -1.35 -11.61
C ASP A 114 -2.07 -0.81 -10.36
N LEU A 115 -1.29 -1.66 -9.66
CA LEU A 115 -0.47 -1.25 -8.51
C LEU A 115 0.59 -0.19 -8.82
N LYS A 116 0.88 0.07 -10.11
CA LYS A 116 1.81 1.12 -10.56
C LYS A 116 1.08 2.35 -11.10
N ASP A 117 -0.23 2.26 -11.37
CA ASP A 117 -1.01 3.38 -11.85
C ASP A 117 -1.52 4.23 -10.67
N PRO A 118 -1.07 5.49 -10.52
CA PRO A 118 -1.58 6.38 -9.48
C PRO A 118 -3.06 6.76 -9.67
N ASN A 119 -3.71 6.32 -10.74
CA ASN A 119 -5.16 6.45 -10.97
C ASN A 119 -5.86 5.08 -11.13
N GLY A 120 -5.14 3.99 -10.88
CA GLY A 120 -5.66 2.63 -10.89
C GLY A 120 -6.73 2.36 -9.84
N TYR A 121 -7.34 1.19 -9.93
CA TYR A 121 -8.35 0.69 -9.03
C TYR A 121 -7.90 0.70 -7.56
N PHE A 122 -6.70 0.19 -7.28
CA PHE A 122 -6.19 0.17 -5.90
C PHE A 122 -5.99 1.59 -5.35
N SER A 123 -5.39 2.51 -6.13
CA SER A 123 -5.26 3.92 -5.73
C SER A 123 -6.61 4.56 -5.38
N LEU A 124 -7.60 4.36 -6.25
CA LEU A 124 -8.91 4.97 -6.14
C LEU A 124 -9.78 4.38 -5.00
N TYR A 125 -9.88 3.07 -4.89
CA TYR A 125 -10.84 2.42 -3.99
C TYR A 125 -10.26 2.07 -2.62
N TYR A 126 -8.94 1.89 -2.50
CA TYR A 126 -8.30 1.55 -1.23
C TYR A 126 -7.65 2.74 -0.54
N PHE A 127 -7.21 3.78 -1.27
CA PHE A 127 -6.32 4.79 -0.72
C PHE A 127 -6.76 6.26 -0.85
N ASP A 128 -7.41 6.67 -1.95
CA ASP A 128 -7.73 8.07 -2.22
C ASP A 128 -9.23 8.40 -2.09
N GLN A 129 -9.63 8.77 -0.88
CA GLN A 129 -10.99 9.19 -0.54
C GLN A 129 -11.47 10.38 -1.39
N LYS A 130 -10.59 11.31 -1.76
CA LYS A 130 -10.97 12.48 -2.57
C LYS A 130 -11.30 12.07 -4.00
N LYS A 131 -10.49 11.20 -4.61
CA LYS A 131 -10.80 10.62 -5.93
C LYS A 131 -12.07 9.77 -5.88
N LEU A 132 -12.30 9.03 -4.80
CA LEU A 132 -13.51 8.22 -4.63
C LEU A 132 -14.78 9.09 -4.58
N ASP A 133 -14.81 10.11 -3.73
CA ASP A 133 -15.94 11.05 -3.63
C ASP A 133 -16.19 11.79 -4.96
N LEU A 134 -15.13 12.23 -5.64
CA LEU A 134 -15.22 12.86 -6.97
C LEU A 134 -15.80 11.89 -8.02
N LYS A 135 -15.39 10.62 -8.04
CA LYS A 135 -15.91 9.62 -8.98
C LYS A 135 -17.37 9.24 -8.69
N LYS A 136 -17.78 9.30 -7.43
CA LYS A 136 -19.13 8.93 -6.98
C LYS A 136 -20.12 10.09 -7.02
N GLY A 137 -19.64 11.34 -7.07
CA GLY A 137 -20.45 12.54 -7.10
C GLY A 137 -21.16 12.83 -5.77
N ASN A 138 -20.83 12.11 -4.69
CA ASN A 138 -21.38 12.27 -3.37
C ASN A 138 -20.38 11.88 -2.27
N GLN A 139 -20.58 12.42 -1.07
CA GLN A 139 -19.84 12.06 0.13
C GLN A 139 -20.53 10.88 0.84
N GLY A 140 -19.74 10.02 1.50
CA GLY A 140 -20.24 8.89 2.31
C GLY A 140 -19.92 7.49 1.76
N ASN A 141 -19.24 7.42 0.62
CA ASN A 141 -18.41 6.26 0.28
C ASN A 141 -17.16 6.30 1.18
N LEU A 142 -16.61 5.14 1.51
CA LEU A 142 -15.33 5.04 2.21
C LEU A 142 -14.34 4.28 1.34
N THR A 143 -13.07 4.68 1.33
CA THR A 143 -12.01 3.78 0.87
C THR A 143 -11.90 2.60 1.83
N ILE A 144 -11.37 1.47 1.34
CA ILE A 144 -11.13 0.30 2.18
C ILE A 144 -10.21 0.67 3.37
N ARG A 145 -9.19 1.51 3.19
CA ARG A 145 -8.33 1.99 4.29
C ARG A 145 -9.10 2.80 5.33
N ASP A 146 -10.02 3.67 4.91
CA ASP A 146 -10.83 4.47 5.82
C ASP A 146 -11.88 3.64 6.57
N VAL A 147 -12.35 2.52 5.99
CA VAL A 147 -13.15 1.51 6.70
C VAL A 147 -12.33 0.92 7.86
N PHE A 148 -11.10 0.45 7.60
CA PHE A 148 -10.26 -0.12 8.64
C PHE A 148 -9.78 0.89 9.70
N TYR A 149 -9.55 2.17 9.34
CA TYR A 149 -9.29 3.22 10.34
C TYR A 149 -10.47 3.48 11.28
N GLN A 150 -11.71 3.29 10.82
CA GLN A 150 -12.92 3.49 11.63
C GLN A 150 -13.41 2.21 12.35
N ALA A 151 -12.79 1.06 12.08
CA ALA A 151 -13.23 -0.24 12.59
C ALA A 151 -12.87 -0.49 14.07
N GLY A 152 -11.74 0.02 14.54
CA GLY A 152 -11.18 -0.35 15.85
C GLY A 152 -10.55 -1.75 15.81
N LEU A 153 -11.05 -2.68 16.64
CA LEU A 153 -10.57 -4.06 16.64
C LEU A 153 -11.10 -4.84 15.43
N VAL A 154 -10.19 -5.35 14.61
CA VAL A 154 -10.50 -6.24 13.49
C VAL A 154 -10.57 -7.67 14.00
N VAL A 155 -11.77 -8.25 14.02
CA VAL A 155 -11.95 -9.68 14.31
C VAL A 155 -12.06 -10.43 12.99
N ILE A 156 -11.30 -11.52 12.82
CA ILE A 156 -11.30 -12.33 11.60
C ILE A 156 -11.88 -13.71 11.91
N ASP A 157 -13.12 -13.95 11.50
CA ASP A 157 -13.70 -15.29 11.48
C ASP A 157 -13.21 -16.05 10.22
N VAL A 158 -13.02 -17.36 10.35
CA VAL A 158 -12.47 -18.23 9.30
C VAL A 158 -13.53 -19.25 8.89
N TYR A 159 -13.89 -19.31 7.62
CA TYR A 159 -14.89 -20.24 7.07
C TYR A 159 -14.19 -21.23 6.14
N ILE A 160 -14.02 -22.47 6.62
CA ILE A 160 -13.39 -23.55 5.86
C ILE A 160 -14.44 -24.18 4.95
N GLY A 161 -14.40 -23.84 3.66
CA GLY A 161 -15.30 -24.41 2.64
C GLY A 161 -14.86 -25.80 2.20
N SER A 162 -13.55 -26.02 2.07
CA SER A 162 -12.96 -27.32 1.76
C SER A 162 -11.55 -27.46 2.35
N LYS A 163 -10.81 -28.51 2.00
CA LYS A 163 -9.38 -28.64 2.34
C LYS A 163 -8.50 -27.65 1.57
N GLU A 164 -9.04 -27.05 0.52
CA GLU A 164 -8.33 -26.24 -0.47
C GLU A 164 -8.97 -24.85 -0.63
N GLU A 165 -10.07 -24.54 0.07
CA GLU A 165 -10.78 -23.26 -0.02
C GLU A 165 -11.18 -22.75 1.36
N VAL A 166 -10.84 -21.49 1.63
CA VAL A 166 -11.16 -20.78 2.88
C VAL A 166 -11.65 -19.38 2.54
N GLU A 167 -12.76 -18.98 3.13
CA GLU A 167 -13.22 -17.60 3.15
C GLU A 167 -12.96 -16.98 4.53
N LEU A 168 -12.58 -15.71 4.59
CA LEU A 168 -12.51 -14.97 5.84
C LEU A 168 -13.65 -13.96 5.90
N LYS A 169 -14.16 -13.71 7.11
CA LYS A 169 -15.06 -12.58 7.37
C LYS A 169 -14.42 -11.63 8.36
N PHE A 170 -14.32 -10.36 7.99
CA PHE A 170 -14.03 -9.29 8.93
C PHE A 170 -15.28 -8.95 9.74
N ARG A 171 -15.12 -8.86 11.07
CA ARG A 171 -16.10 -8.31 11.99
C ARG A 171 -15.54 -7.11 12.72
N PHE A 172 -16.39 -6.11 12.87
CA PHE A 172 -16.05 -4.84 13.49
C PHE A 172 -16.99 -4.61 14.67
N ASP A 173 -16.74 -5.29 15.79
CA ASP A 173 -17.67 -5.34 16.93
C ASP A 173 -18.01 -3.92 17.48
N SER A 174 -17.11 -2.95 17.33
CA SER A 174 -17.33 -1.53 17.69
C SER A 174 -18.14 -0.73 16.65
N ASN A 175 -18.19 -1.14 15.39
CA ASN A 175 -18.94 -0.47 14.32
C ASN A 175 -19.37 -1.44 13.19
N PRO A 176 -20.32 -2.37 13.44
CA PRO A 176 -20.64 -3.44 12.48
C PRO A 176 -21.19 -2.97 11.13
N LYS A 177 -21.66 -1.70 11.05
CA LYS A 177 -22.13 -1.08 9.80
C LYS A 177 -21.01 -0.93 8.77
N LEU A 178 -19.75 -0.98 9.19
CA LEU A 178 -18.58 -0.92 8.31
C LEU A 178 -18.36 -2.22 7.52
N GLU A 179 -18.86 -3.38 8.00
CA GLU A 179 -18.70 -4.67 7.31
C GLU A 179 -19.30 -4.65 5.89
N ARG A 180 -20.35 -3.84 5.66
CA ARG A 180 -21.04 -3.73 4.36
C ARG A 180 -20.18 -3.12 3.23
N TYR A 181 -19.06 -2.48 3.58
CA TYR A 181 -18.15 -1.86 2.61
C TYR A 181 -17.11 -2.84 2.07
N LEU A 182 -16.96 -4.00 2.71
CA LEU A 182 -15.96 -5.01 2.37
C LEU A 182 -16.59 -6.20 1.65
N ILE A 183 -15.77 -6.86 0.85
CA ILE A 183 -16.03 -8.21 0.37
C ILE A 183 -15.27 -9.18 1.29
N ASN A 184 -15.83 -10.36 1.56
CA ASN A 184 -15.09 -11.40 2.27
C ASN A 184 -13.91 -11.85 1.41
N PRO A 185 -12.63 -11.74 1.82
CA PRO A 185 -11.54 -12.25 1.03
C PRO A 185 -11.55 -13.77 1.10
N SER A 186 -11.14 -14.42 0.00
CA SER A 186 -11.02 -15.88 -0.05
C SER A 186 -9.64 -16.32 -0.50
N PHE A 187 -9.28 -17.53 -0.07
CA PHE A 187 -7.99 -18.15 -0.26
C PHE A 187 -8.19 -19.53 -0.86
N ILE A 188 -7.32 -19.86 -1.83
CA ILE A 188 -7.26 -21.20 -2.41
C ILE A 188 -5.90 -21.83 -2.18
N LYS A 189 -5.88 -23.16 -2.03
CA LYS A 189 -4.65 -23.94 -1.89
C LYS A 189 -4.27 -24.56 -3.23
N ILE A 190 -3.05 -24.27 -3.70
CA ILE A 190 -2.51 -24.90 -4.90
C ILE A 190 -1.22 -25.62 -4.50
N GLY A 191 -1.28 -26.96 -4.50
CA GLY A 191 -0.24 -27.80 -3.90
C GLY A 191 -0.14 -27.55 -2.40
N ASN A 192 1.03 -27.09 -1.95
CA ASN A 192 1.29 -26.83 -0.52
C ASN A 192 1.14 -25.35 -0.11
N ASN A 193 0.83 -24.46 -1.07
CA ASN A 193 0.79 -23.01 -0.84
C ASN A 193 -0.66 -22.49 -0.83
N TRP A 194 -0.93 -21.48 0.00
CA TRP A 194 -2.17 -20.71 -0.01
C TRP A 194 -1.97 -19.41 -0.76
N TYR A 195 -2.93 -19.07 -1.62
CA TYR A 195 -2.96 -17.86 -2.42
C TYR A 195 -4.23 -17.08 -2.14
N LEU A 196 -4.14 -15.75 -2.16
CA LEU A 196 -5.30 -14.88 -2.13
C LEU A 196 -6.04 -15.02 -3.47
N HIS A 197 -7.26 -15.50 -3.42
CA HIS A 197 -8.12 -15.67 -4.59
C HIS A 197 -9.07 -14.49 -4.79
N ARG A 198 -9.54 -13.88 -3.69
CA ARG A 198 -10.41 -12.69 -3.72
C ARG A 198 -9.95 -11.67 -2.69
N MET A 199 -9.86 -10.41 -3.11
CA MET A 199 -9.53 -9.26 -2.27
C MET A 199 -10.74 -8.82 -1.43
N PHE A 200 -10.52 -7.95 -0.43
CA PHE A 200 -11.51 -7.47 0.54
C PHE A 200 -11.92 -6.02 0.35
#